data_AF-A0A7C5AL04-F1
#
_entry.id   AF-A0A7C5AL04-F1
#
_cell.length_a   1.000
_cell.length_b   1.000
_cell.length_c   1.000
_cell.angle_alpha   90.00
_cell.angle_beta   90.00
_cell.angle_gamma   90.00
#
_symmetry.space_group_name_H-M   'P 1'
#
loop_
_entity.id
_entity.type
_entity.pdbx_description
1 polymer ?
#
loop_
_entity_poly.entity_id
_entity_poly.type
_entity_poly.pdbx_seq_one_letter_code
_entity_poly.pdbx_strand_id
1 'polypeptide(L)' 'MLAVVGTLPEEDFPLIMGTVELKGRELLLEGRQIPVTRGTAALLGAAGAALKIL' A
#
# COMPACT_ATOMS: atom_id res chain seq x y z
N MET A 1 -14.70 9.71 -0.24
CA MET A 1 -13.41 9.74 0.46
C MET A 1 -13.13 8.34 0.96
N LEU A 2 -12.17 7.62 0.39
CA LEU A 2 -11.78 6.28 0.84
C LEU A 2 -10.34 6.37 1.31
N ALA A 3 -10.12 6.30 2.62
CA ALA A 3 -8.79 6.25 3.22
C ALA A 3 -8.58 4.84 3.78
N VAL A 4 -7.46 4.21 3.42
CA VAL A 4 -7.01 2.96 4.03
C VAL A 4 -5.91 3.32 5.01
N VAL A 5 -6.13 3.02 6.29
CA VAL A 5 -5.18 3.29 7.38
C VAL A 5 -4.87 1.97 8.08
N GLY A 6 -3.61 1.72 8.40
CA GLY A 6 -3.19 0.55 9.15
C GLY A 6 -1.67 0.50 9.31
N THR A 7 -1.17 -0.65 9.76
CA THR A 7 0.24 -0.85 10.10
C THR A 7 0.88 -1.91 9.20
N LEU A 8 2.21 -1.87 9.13
CA LEU A 8 3.03 -2.91 8.50
C LEU A 8 3.78 -3.68 9.57
N PRO A 9 4.13 -4.96 9.34
CA PRO A 9 4.96 -5.74 10.24
C PRO A 9 6.44 -5.34 10.10
N GLU A 10 6.72 -4.07 10.31
CA GLU A 10 8.05 -3.46 10.32
C GLU A 10 8.10 -2.53 11.54
N GLU A 11 9.04 -2.81 12.45
CA GLU A 11 9.06 -2.26 13.81
C GLU A 11 9.17 -0.72 13.82
N ASP A 12 10.01 -0.17 12.95
CA ASP A 12 10.28 1.26 12.84
C ASP A 12 9.61 1.89 11.59
N PHE A 13 8.50 1.33 11.11
CA PHE A 13 7.82 1.90 9.95
C PHE A 13 7.20 3.26 10.32
N PRO A 14 7.63 4.37 9.68
CA PRO A 14 7.14 5.69 10.03
C PRO A 14 5.68 5.88 9.61
N LEU A 15 4.98 6.79 10.28
CA LEU A 15 3.68 7.26 9.79
C LEU A 15 3.89 8.04 8.48
N ILE A 16 3.41 7.50 7.37
CA ILE A 16 3.51 8.12 6.05
C ILE A 16 2.10 8.31 5.48
N MET A 17 1.87 9.49 4.91
CA MET A 17 0.69 9.80 4.11
C MET A 17 1.14 10.21 2.72
N GLY A 18 0.54 9.61 1.68
CA GLY A 18 0.90 9.91 0.30
C GLY A 18 0.12 9.06 -0.70
N THR A 19 0.41 9.26 -1.99
CA THR A 19 -0.18 8.46 -3.06
C THR A 19 0.53 7.11 -3.13
N VAL A 20 -0.26 6.03 -3.25
CA VAL A 20 0.25 4.67 -3.39
C VAL A 20 0.12 4.23 -4.85
N GLU A 21 1.22 3.74 -5.42
CA GLU A 21 1.22 3.09 -6.73
C GLU A 21 1.42 1.57 -6.59
N LEU A 22 0.63 0.77 -7.31
CA LEU A 22 0.82 -0.69 -7.37
C LEU A 22 1.72 -1.08 -8.57
N LYS A 23 2.96 -1.49 -8.27
CA LYS A 23 3.96 -1.98 -9.24
C LYS A 23 4.19 -3.48 -9.04
N GLY A 24 3.56 -4.30 -9.88
CA GLY A 24 3.66 -5.75 -9.77
C GLY A 24 3.10 -6.25 -8.43
N ARG A 25 3.97 -6.76 -7.56
CA ARG A 25 3.63 -7.29 -6.22
C ARG A 25 4.06 -6.35 -5.08
N GLU A 26 4.35 -5.10 -5.39
CA GLU A 26 4.82 -4.09 -4.44
C GLU A 26 4.01 -2.80 -4.54
N LEU A 27 3.88 -2.12 -3.41
CA LEU A 27 3.39 -0.75 -3.33
C LEU A 27 4.59 0.18 -3.32
N LEU A 28 4.49 1.27 -4.08
CA LEU A 28 5.40 2.39 -4.01
C LEU A 28 4.72 3.54 -3.27
N LEU A 29 5.34 4.00 -2.19
CA LEU A 29 4.88 5.13 -1.37
C LEU A 29 6.09 5.95 -0.93
N GLU A 30 6.20 7.22 -1.33
CA GLU A 30 7.32 8.11 -0.99
C GLU A 30 8.70 7.46 -1.24
N GLY A 31 8.85 6.77 -2.37
CA GLY A 31 10.09 6.07 -2.75
C GLY A 31 10.35 4.74 -2.03
N ARG A 32 9.51 4.35 -1.06
CA ARG A 32 9.60 3.05 -0.37
C ARG A 32 8.85 1.97 -1.14
N GLN A 33 9.48 0.81 -1.27
CA GLN A 33 8.85 -0.40 -1.79
C GLN A 33 8.32 -1.22 -0.63
N ILE A 34 7.01 -1.46 -0.62
CA ILE A 34 6.33 -2.23 0.43
C ILE A 34 5.74 -3.48 -0.21
N PRO A 35 6.18 -4.69 0.19
CA PRO A 35 5.73 -5.92 -0.44
C PRO A 35 4.27 -6.23 -0.08
N VAL A 36 3.46 -6.56 -1.09
CA VAL A 36 2.04 -6.92 -0.96
C VAL A 36 1.92 -8.35 -0.46
N THR A 37 2.17 -8.55 0.83
CA THR A 37 2.18 -9.88 1.46
C THR A 37 0.90 -10.18 2.22
N ARG A 38 0.53 -9.33 3.19
CA ARG A 38 -0.65 -9.49 4.05
C ARG A 38 -1.13 -8.14 4.62
N GLY A 39 -2.27 -8.17 5.29
CA GLY A 39 -2.78 -7.04 6.09
C GLY A 39 -3.01 -5.78 5.27
N THR A 40 -2.58 -4.63 5.80
CA THR A 40 -2.81 -3.31 5.19
C THR A 40 -2.15 -3.18 3.81
N ALA A 41 -0.93 -3.70 3.61
CA ALA A 41 -0.30 -3.71 2.29
C ALA A 41 -1.11 -4.53 1.26
N ALA A 42 -1.64 -5.69 1.68
CA ALA A 42 -2.49 -6.51 0.82
C ALA A 42 -3.79 -5.79 0.42
N LEU A 43 -4.42 -5.10 1.36
CA LEU A 43 -5.66 -4.34 1.12
C LEU A 43 -5.42 -3.16 0.16
N LEU A 44 -4.35 -2.40 0.35
CA LEU A 44 -3.94 -1.32 -0.56
C LEU A 44 -3.64 -1.85 -1.96
N GLY A 45 -2.94 -2.98 -2.06
CA GLY A 45 -2.68 -3.65 -3.34
C GLY A 45 -3.97 -4.10 -4.04
N ALA A 46 -4.91 -4.69 -3.30
CA ALA A 46 -6.21 -5.09 -3.84
C ALA A 46 -7.03 -3.87 -4.32
N ALA A 47 -7.05 -2.78 -3.55
CA ALA A 47 -7.73 -1.54 -3.93
C ALA A 47 -7.14 -0.96 -5.23
N GLY A 48 -5.81 -0.85 -5.32
CA GLY A 48 -5.14 -0.39 -6.53
C GLY A 48 -5.39 -1.30 -7.74
N ALA A 49 -5.42 -2.62 -7.54
CA ALA A 49 -5.75 -3.57 -8.60
C ALA A 49 -7.19 -3.45 -9.08
N ALA A 50 -8.15 -3.26 -8.17
CA ALA A 50 -9.56 -3.06 -8.51
C ALA A 50 -9.79 -1.77 -9.30
N LEU A 51 -9.06 -0.70 -8.97
CA LEU A 51 -9.16 0.60 -9.66
C LEU A 51 -8.51 0.60 -11.05
N LYS A 52 -7.58 -0.31 -11.37
CA LYS A 52 -7.00 -0.42 -12.73
C LYS A 52 -8.00 -0.81 -13.82
N ILE A 53 -9.20 -1.28 -13.43
CA ILE A 53 -10.25 -1.76 -14.34
C ILE A 53 -11.23 -0.62 -14.70
N LEU A 54 -11.15 0.53 -14.03
CA LEU A 54 -11.90 1.75 -14.32
C LEU A 54 -11.11 2.67 -15.26
#